data_AF-A0A378ZUM0-F1
#
_entry.id   AF-A0A378ZUM0-F1
#
_cell.length_a   1.000
_cell.length_b   1.000
_cell.length_c   1.000
_cell.angle_alpha   90.00
_cell.angle_beta   90.00
_cell.angle_gamma   90.00
#
_symmetry.space_group_name_H-M   'P 1'
#
loop_
_entity.id
_entity.type
_entity.pdbx_description
1 polymer ?
#
loop_
_entity_poly.entity_id
_entity_poly.type
_entity_poly.pdbx_seq_one_letter_code
_entity_poly.pdbx_strand_id
1 'polypeptide(L)'
;MLARPRQLFADLGSSAIERGLADPRLSHFYEDMRRAGSVTGPELQKHLPYLSLCALPDDSGTAPPIVYAGRLSSQVQLFGSIWSEQSGAAMVTPDPELERAAAAGYLSALDAGTYYGYGRTGIRLGGRMHDVAYERLIMPLRPRPDSPVRMLAYFGVIQALEPQGPAPE
;
A
#
# COMPACT_ATOMS: atom_id res chain seq x y z
N MET A 1 -10.84 14.13 27.21
CA MET A 1 -10.76 13.72 25.79
C MET A 1 -9.29 13.64 25.41
N LEU A 2 -8.74 12.44 25.22
CA LEU A 2 -7.40 12.28 24.66
C LEU A 2 -7.46 12.71 23.19
N ALA A 3 -6.73 13.76 22.82
CA ALA A 3 -6.55 14.16 21.44
C ALA A 3 -5.90 13.00 20.69
N ARG A 4 -6.65 12.32 19.81
CA ARG A 4 -6.09 11.28 18.95
C ARG A 4 -5.16 11.97 17.92
N PRO A 5 -3.97 11.43 17.65
CA PRO A 5 -3.08 12.00 16.64
C PRO A 5 -3.79 12.03 15.28
N ARG A 6 -3.68 13.18 14.60
CA ARG A 6 -4.31 13.45 13.30
C ARG A 6 -3.77 12.55 12.19
N GLN A 7 -2.53 12.06 12.35
CA GLN A 7 -1.90 11.04 11.52
C GLN A 7 -1.03 10.12 12.40
N LEU A 8 -1.09 8.82 12.14
CA LEU A 8 -0.28 7.80 12.77
C LEU A 8 0.22 6.85 11.69
N PHE A 9 1.53 6.69 11.59
CA PHE A 9 2.16 5.66 10.78
C PHE A 9 3.12 4.89 11.66
N ALA A 10 2.87 3.60 11.82
CA ALA A 10 3.68 2.71 12.64
C ALA A 10 4.26 1.62 11.76
N ASP A 11 5.59 1.49 11.75
CA ASP A 11 6.26 0.28 11.28
C ASP A 11 6.10 -0.79 12.36
N LEU A 12 5.46 -1.90 12.01
CA LEU A 12 5.20 -3.01 12.91
C LEU A 12 6.22 -4.16 12.72
N GLY A 13 6.97 -4.13 11.61
CA GLY A 13 7.94 -5.15 11.23
C GLY A 13 7.31 -6.48 10.80
N SER A 14 8.00 -7.21 9.92
CA SER A 14 7.54 -8.51 9.42
C SER A 14 7.29 -9.56 10.52
N SER A 15 7.99 -9.47 11.65
CA SER A 15 7.79 -10.38 12.81
C SER A 15 6.35 -10.34 13.37
N ALA A 16 5.63 -9.23 13.20
CA ALA A 16 4.23 -9.13 13.60
C ALA A 16 3.32 -10.02 12.73
N ILE A 17 3.65 -10.17 11.43
CA ILE A 17 2.95 -11.09 10.52
C ILE A 17 3.17 -12.53 10.98
N GLU A 18 4.42 -12.90 11.28
CA GLU A 18 4.79 -14.26 11.73
C GLU A 18 4.11 -14.65 13.05
N ARG A 19 3.76 -13.66 13.88
CA ARG A 19 3.00 -13.83 15.13
C ARG A 19 1.49 -13.88 14.94
N GLY A 20 0.99 -13.83 13.71
CA GLY A 20 -0.43 -13.86 13.40
C GLY A 20 -1.18 -12.58 13.78
N LEU A 21 -0.50 -11.44 13.80
CA LEU A 21 -1.11 -10.14 14.16
C LEU A 21 -1.56 -9.32 12.96
N ALA A 22 -1.23 -9.75 11.74
CA ALA A 22 -1.63 -9.06 10.52
C ALA A 22 -2.95 -9.59 9.96
N ASP A 23 -3.62 -8.79 9.12
CA ASP A 23 -4.77 -9.26 8.36
C ASP A 23 -4.44 -10.59 7.63
N PRO A 24 -5.34 -11.59 7.65
CA PRO A 24 -5.08 -12.90 7.03
C PRO A 24 -4.70 -12.82 5.55
N ARG A 25 -5.21 -11.83 4.80
CA ARG A 25 -4.86 -11.64 3.38
C ARG A 25 -3.42 -11.18 3.20
N LEU A 26 -2.96 -10.27 4.06
CA LEU A 26 -1.57 -9.81 4.07
C LEU A 26 -0.63 -10.94 4.45
N SER A 27 -1.00 -11.72 5.47
CA SER A 27 -0.23 -12.87 5.93
C SER A 27 -0.07 -13.91 4.82
N HIS A 28 -1.16 -14.24 4.12
CA HIS A 28 -1.11 -15.19 3.01
C HIS A 28 -0.23 -14.69 1.85
N PHE A 29 -0.37 -13.42 1.45
CA PHE A 29 0.50 -12.83 0.43
C PHE A 29 1.98 -12.86 0.84
N TYR A 30 2.28 -12.49 2.09
CA TYR A 30 3.64 -12.52 2.63
C TYR A 30 4.25 -13.93 2.53
N GLU A 31 3.53 -14.96 2.98
CA GLU A 31 4.00 -16.33 2.96
C GLU A 31 4.25 -16.86 1.55
N ASP A 32 3.31 -16.64 0.62
CA ASP A 32 3.42 -17.08 -0.77
C ASP A 32 4.62 -16.42 -1.45
N MET A 33 4.79 -15.11 -1.28
CA MET A 33 5.92 -14.40 -1.87
C MET A 33 7.24 -14.79 -1.24
N ARG A 34 7.28 -15.03 0.08
CA ARG A 34 8.49 -15.54 0.76
C ARG A 34 8.87 -16.92 0.24
N ARG A 35 7.91 -17.83 0.05
CA ARG A 35 8.14 -19.16 -0.54
C ARG A 35 8.62 -19.08 -1.99
N ALA A 36 8.09 -18.13 -2.76
CA ALA A 36 8.49 -17.87 -4.14
C ALA A 36 9.80 -17.07 -4.28
N GLY A 37 10.47 -16.72 -3.18
CA GLY A 37 11.70 -15.90 -3.20
C GLY A 37 11.49 -14.49 -3.76
N SER A 38 10.28 -13.93 -3.60
CA SER A 38 9.84 -12.66 -4.17
C SER A 38 9.95 -12.57 -5.69
N VAL A 39 9.90 -13.72 -6.38
CA VAL A 39 9.90 -13.77 -7.84
C VAL A 39 8.47 -13.65 -8.37
N THR A 40 8.26 -12.82 -9.40
CA THR A 40 6.98 -12.73 -10.08
C THR A 40 6.68 -14.05 -10.77
N GLY A 41 5.62 -14.73 -10.35
CA GLY A 41 5.26 -16.05 -10.86
C GLY A 41 3.78 -16.37 -10.61
N PRO A 42 3.36 -17.64 -10.72
CA PRO A 42 1.97 -18.05 -10.49
C PRO A 42 1.44 -17.65 -9.11
N GLU A 43 2.29 -17.66 -8.09
CA GLU A 43 1.94 -17.22 -6.73
C GLU A 43 1.48 -15.75 -6.72
N LEU A 44 2.23 -14.87 -7.39
CA LEU A 44 1.86 -13.45 -7.49
C LEU A 44 0.52 -13.25 -8.22
N GLN A 45 0.21 -14.05 -9.24
CA GLN A 45 -1.00 -13.89 -10.05
C GLN A 45 -2.28 -13.97 -9.22
N LYS A 46 -2.29 -14.81 -8.18
CA LYS A 46 -3.42 -14.97 -7.23
C LYS A 46 -3.71 -13.66 -6.49
N HIS A 47 -2.66 -12.87 -6.25
CA HIS A 47 -2.69 -11.66 -5.44
C HIS A 47 -2.84 -10.38 -6.27
N LEU A 48 -2.47 -10.39 -7.56
CA LEU A 48 -2.54 -9.22 -8.45
C LEU A 48 -3.82 -8.38 -8.33
N PRO A 49 -5.04 -8.96 -8.27
CA PRO A 49 -6.26 -8.16 -8.13
C PRO A 49 -6.28 -7.24 -6.90
N TYR A 50 -5.54 -7.57 -5.84
CA TYR A 50 -5.48 -6.85 -4.57
C TYR A 50 -4.26 -5.93 -4.43
N LEU A 51 -3.32 -6.01 -5.38
CA LEU A 51 -2.05 -5.30 -5.31
C LEU A 51 -2.07 -4.00 -6.09
N SER A 52 -1.28 -3.04 -5.63
CA SER A 52 -0.72 -2.00 -6.48
C SER A 52 0.75 -2.32 -6.73
N LEU A 53 1.18 -2.35 -7.99
CA LEU A 53 2.59 -2.46 -8.33
C LEU A 53 3.12 -1.05 -8.59
N CYS A 54 4.19 -0.72 -7.90
CA CYS A 54 4.85 0.57 -7.98
C CYS A 54 6.22 0.42 -8.63
N ALA A 55 6.66 1.46 -9.31
CA ALA A 55 8.05 1.60 -9.71
C ALA A 55 8.96 1.69 -8.47
N LEU A 56 10.26 1.82 -8.69
CA LEU A 56 11.16 2.17 -7.60
C LEU A 56 10.97 3.65 -7.22
N PRO A 57 11.08 4.00 -5.93
CA PRO A 57 11.10 5.37 -5.47
C PRO A 57 12.33 6.07 -6.04
N ASP A 58 12.12 7.33 -6.37
CA ASP A 58 13.17 8.29 -6.69
C ASP A 58 13.50 9.13 -5.44
N ASP A 59 14.50 10.01 -5.55
CA ASP A 59 14.91 10.92 -4.46
C ASP A 59 13.92 12.08 -4.23
N SER A 60 12.68 11.97 -4.73
CA SER A 60 11.65 13.01 -4.65
C SER A 60 11.04 13.17 -3.25
N GLY A 61 11.20 12.17 -2.37
CA GLY A 61 10.56 12.13 -1.06
C GLY A 61 9.04 11.86 -1.10
N THR A 62 8.50 11.39 -2.23
CA THR A 62 7.11 10.94 -2.37
C THR A 62 7.02 9.44 -2.60
N ALA A 63 5.80 8.88 -2.58
CA ALA A 63 5.64 7.48 -2.90
C ALA A 63 6.03 7.23 -4.38
N PRO A 64 6.56 6.04 -4.70
CA PRO A 64 6.84 5.69 -6.07
C PRO A 64 5.54 5.67 -6.89
N PRO A 65 5.63 6.00 -8.18
CA PRO A 65 4.48 5.97 -9.04
C PRO A 65 3.92 4.55 -9.18
N ILE A 66 2.60 4.44 -9.23
CA ILE A 66 1.88 3.19 -9.41
C ILE A 66 1.78 2.89 -10.90
N VAL A 67 2.34 1.75 -11.31
CA VAL A 67 2.36 1.27 -12.71
C VAL A 67 1.23 0.28 -13.00
N TYR A 68 0.66 -0.32 -11.96
CA TYR A 68 -0.50 -1.19 -12.04
C TYR A 68 -1.31 -1.09 -10.75
N ALA A 69 -2.63 -0.98 -10.86
CA ALA A 69 -3.54 -1.04 -9.73
C ALA A 69 -4.58 -2.15 -9.97
N GLY A 70 -4.54 -3.19 -9.14
CA GLY A 70 -5.53 -4.25 -9.17
C GLY A 70 -6.91 -3.72 -8.79
N ARG A 71 -7.97 -4.25 -9.43
CA ARG A 71 -9.36 -3.77 -9.26
C ARG A 71 -9.87 -3.83 -7.80
N LEU A 72 -9.28 -4.68 -6.96
CA LEU A 72 -9.61 -4.87 -5.55
C LEU A 72 -8.52 -4.29 -4.63
N SER A 73 -7.53 -3.57 -5.17
CA SER A 73 -6.49 -2.91 -4.37
C SER A 73 -7.09 -1.81 -3.51
N SER A 74 -6.46 -1.52 -2.37
CA SER A 74 -6.91 -0.44 -1.49
C SER A 74 -6.94 0.92 -2.19
N GLN A 75 -6.05 1.17 -3.15
CA GLN A 75 -6.01 2.40 -3.91
C GLN A 75 -7.26 2.56 -4.78
N VAL A 76 -7.69 1.50 -5.47
CA VAL A 76 -8.96 1.51 -6.22
C VAL A 76 -10.16 1.64 -5.29
N GLN A 77 -10.13 0.98 -4.13
CA GLN A 77 -11.20 1.11 -3.13
C GLN A 77 -11.33 2.54 -2.58
N LEU A 78 -10.22 3.27 -2.43
CA LEU A 78 -10.22 4.64 -1.92
C LEU A 78 -10.53 5.67 -3.01
N PHE A 79 -9.89 5.54 -4.18
CA PHE A 79 -9.91 6.58 -5.22
C PHE A 79 -10.81 6.27 -6.43
N GLY A 80 -11.39 5.06 -6.47
CA GLY A 80 -12.32 4.62 -7.50
C GLY A 80 -11.66 4.05 -8.75
N SER A 81 -12.44 3.35 -9.57
CA SER A 81 -11.97 2.70 -10.80
C SER A 81 -11.56 3.70 -11.89
N ILE A 82 -12.26 4.84 -11.97
CA ILE A 82 -11.95 5.91 -12.94
C ILE A 82 -10.52 6.42 -12.74
N TRP A 83 -10.06 6.53 -11.49
CA TRP A 83 -8.68 6.91 -11.18
C TRP A 83 -7.67 5.86 -11.69
N SER A 84 -7.98 4.56 -11.55
CA SER A 84 -7.08 3.48 -12.00
C SER A 84 -7.02 3.25 -13.51
N GLU A 85 -7.98 3.81 -14.26
CA GLU A 85 -8.06 3.67 -15.72
C GLU A 85 -7.32 4.79 -16.47
N GLN A 86 -6.68 5.72 -15.74
CA GLN A 86 -5.85 6.78 -16.30
C GLN A 86 -4.70 6.18 -17.14
N SER A 87 -4.93 6.08 -18.44
CA SER A 87 -4.02 5.41 -19.36
C SER A 87 -2.86 6.31 -19.75
N GLY A 88 -1.63 5.77 -19.70
CA GLY A 88 -0.43 6.38 -20.29
C GLY A 88 0.46 7.19 -19.35
N ALA A 89 0.06 7.42 -18.10
CA ALA A 89 0.90 8.04 -17.08
C ALA A 89 0.97 7.15 -15.84
N ALA A 90 2.14 7.17 -15.18
CA ALA A 90 2.31 6.54 -13.89
C ALA A 90 1.35 7.21 -12.88
N MET A 91 0.55 6.42 -12.17
CA MET A 91 -0.51 6.94 -11.32
C MET A 91 0.07 7.41 -9.97
N VAL A 92 -0.35 8.59 -9.54
CA VAL A 92 -0.06 9.15 -8.21
C VAL A 92 -1.39 9.25 -7.46
N THR A 93 -1.40 8.97 -6.16
CA THR A 93 -2.62 9.17 -5.38
C THR A 93 -2.95 10.67 -5.31
N PRO A 94 -4.22 11.06 -5.35
CA PRO A 94 -4.62 12.47 -5.41
C PRO A 94 -4.42 13.24 -4.08
N ASP A 95 -3.66 12.68 -3.13
CA ASP A 95 -3.42 13.24 -1.80
C ASP A 95 -1.89 13.42 -1.54
N PRO A 96 -1.35 14.64 -1.73
CA PRO A 96 0.08 14.90 -1.57
C PRO A 96 0.63 14.72 -0.15
N GLU A 97 -0.21 14.79 0.88
CA GLU A 97 0.21 14.50 2.25
C GLU A 97 0.36 13.00 2.46
N LEU A 98 -0.60 12.22 1.95
CA LEU A 98 -0.52 10.76 1.93
C LEU A 98 0.71 10.27 1.16
N GLU A 99 0.98 10.84 -0.01
CA GLU A 99 2.15 10.51 -0.83
C GLU A 99 3.47 10.66 -0.05
N ARG A 100 3.67 11.82 0.58
CA ARG A 100 4.86 12.10 1.41
C ARG A 100 4.94 11.18 2.63
N ALA A 101 3.82 10.93 3.30
CA ALA A 101 3.78 10.06 4.46
C ALA A 101 4.00 8.58 4.10
N ALA A 102 3.64 8.17 2.88
CA ALA A 102 3.84 6.81 2.39
C ALA A 102 5.27 6.52 1.93
N ALA A 103 6.01 7.53 1.44
CA ALA A 103 7.37 7.41 0.92
C ALA A 103 8.30 6.59 1.83
N ALA A 104 8.30 6.90 3.13
CA ALA A 104 9.16 6.23 4.11
C ALA A 104 8.96 4.69 4.12
N GLY A 105 7.73 4.21 3.99
CA GLY A 105 7.46 2.76 3.98
C GLY A 105 8.04 2.05 2.76
N TYR A 106 8.05 2.71 1.59
CA TYR A 106 8.65 2.16 0.38
C TYR A 106 10.17 2.10 0.47
N LEU A 107 10.80 3.13 1.03
CA LEU A 107 12.25 3.14 1.27
C LEU A 107 12.65 2.04 2.26
N SER A 108 11.92 1.90 3.37
CA SER A 108 12.14 0.81 4.34
C SER A 108 11.99 -0.58 3.71
N ALA A 109 11.03 -0.77 2.81
CA ALA A 109 10.83 -2.04 2.12
C ALA A 109 12.00 -2.42 1.20
N LEU A 110 12.65 -1.43 0.59
CA LEU A 110 13.82 -1.67 -0.26
C LEU A 110 15.07 -2.03 0.53
N ASP A 111 15.26 -1.38 1.68
CA ASP A 111 16.39 -1.63 2.56
C ASP A 111 16.24 -2.98 3.30
N ALA A 112 15.10 -3.20 3.96
CA ALA A 112 14.86 -4.38 4.79
C ALA A 112 14.28 -5.58 4.03
N GLY A 113 13.93 -5.41 2.75
CA GLY A 113 13.33 -6.45 1.91
C GLY A 113 11.85 -6.74 2.18
N THR A 114 11.24 -6.11 3.18
CA THR A 114 9.79 -6.10 3.45
C THR A 114 9.49 -4.95 4.41
N TYR A 115 8.36 -4.26 4.22
CA TYR A 115 7.80 -3.34 5.19
C TYR A 115 6.39 -3.76 5.53
N TYR A 116 6.06 -3.85 6.82
CA TYR A 116 4.70 -4.07 7.30
C TYR A 116 4.35 -3.01 8.33
N GLY A 117 3.24 -2.31 8.11
CA GLY A 117 2.88 -1.21 8.99
C GLY A 117 1.39 -0.93 9.03
N TYR A 118 1.02 -0.12 10.02
CA TYR A 118 -0.33 0.38 10.23
C TYR A 118 -0.35 1.89 10.01
N GLY A 119 -1.38 2.36 9.29
CA GLY A 119 -1.64 3.76 9.02
C GLY A 119 -3.01 4.19 9.54
N ARG A 120 -3.09 5.37 10.16
CA ARG A 120 -4.34 6.10 10.38
C ARG A 120 -4.14 7.55 9.97
N THR A 121 -4.94 8.05 9.03
CA THR A 121 -4.82 9.42 8.52
C THR A 121 -6.16 9.93 8.00
N GLY A 122 -6.29 11.25 7.87
CA GLY A 122 -7.32 11.85 7.04
C GLY A 122 -6.98 11.72 5.56
N ILE A 123 -7.97 11.46 4.70
CA ILE A 123 -7.87 11.49 3.24
C ILE A 123 -9.08 12.20 2.62
N ARG A 124 -8.86 12.94 1.52
CA ARG A 124 -9.96 13.63 0.81
C ARG A 124 -10.56 12.73 -0.27
N LEU A 125 -11.79 12.29 -0.07
CA LEU A 125 -12.56 11.49 -1.04
C LEU A 125 -13.80 12.26 -1.47
N GLY A 126 -13.98 12.48 -2.78
CA GLY A 126 -15.17 13.16 -3.32
C GLY A 126 -15.43 14.55 -2.71
N GLY A 127 -14.38 15.29 -2.34
CA GLY A 127 -14.49 16.61 -1.69
C GLY A 127 -14.74 16.58 -0.17
N ARG A 128 -15.01 15.41 0.42
CA ARG A 128 -15.20 15.22 1.87
C ARG A 128 -13.95 14.63 2.50
N MET A 129 -13.72 14.96 3.76
CA MET A 129 -12.62 14.39 4.54
C MET A 129 -13.05 13.11 5.24
N HIS A 130 -12.21 12.07 5.17
CA HIS A 130 -12.47 10.77 5.77
C HIS A 130 -11.28 10.36 6.63
N ASP A 131 -11.56 9.82 7.82
CA ASP A 131 -10.59 9.07 8.61
C ASP A 131 -10.46 7.67 8.03
N VAL A 132 -9.26 7.31 7.59
CA VAL A 132 -8.93 5.95 7.16
C VAL A 132 -7.98 5.30 8.15
N ALA A 133 -8.24 4.05 8.49
CA ALA A 133 -7.33 3.16 9.19
C ALA A 133 -7.04 1.96 8.30
N TYR A 134 -5.77 1.57 8.18
CA TYR A 134 -5.37 0.49 7.28
C TYR A 134 -4.06 -0.17 7.70
N GLU A 135 -3.91 -1.42 7.28
CA GLU A 135 -2.62 -2.10 7.26
C GLU A 135 -2.04 -2.05 5.85
N ARG A 136 -0.72 -2.05 5.76
CA ARG A 136 -0.01 -2.17 4.48
C ARG A 136 1.21 -3.06 4.60
N LEU A 137 1.42 -3.85 3.54
CA LEU A 137 2.61 -4.65 3.32
C LEU A 137 3.23 -4.22 1.99
N ILE A 138 4.53 -3.93 2.01
CA ILE A 138 5.29 -3.54 0.83
C ILE A 138 6.45 -4.53 0.68
N MET A 139 6.55 -5.16 -0.50
CA MET A 139 7.60 -6.13 -0.80
C MET A 139 8.26 -5.82 -2.15
N PRO A 140 9.60 -5.79 -2.24
CA PRO A 140 10.30 -5.75 -3.51
C PRO A 140 10.16 -7.08 -4.25
N LEU A 141 9.70 -7.02 -5.49
CA LEU A 141 9.54 -8.15 -6.39
C LEU A 141 10.61 -8.17 -7.47
N ARG A 142 10.95 -9.37 -7.94
CA ARG A 142 11.90 -9.60 -9.04
C ARG A 142 11.19 -10.30 -10.20
N PRO A 143 11.35 -9.87 -11.46
CA PRO A 143 10.82 -10.60 -12.61
C PRO A 143 11.31 -12.06 -12.72
N ARG A 144 12.54 -12.29 -12.24
CA ARG A 144 13.24 -13.58 -12.18
C ARG A 144 14.30 -13.54 -11.05
N PRO A 145 14.79 -14.68 -10.55
CA PRO A 145 15.68 -14.74 -9.37
C PRO A 145 16.87 -13.75 -9.42
N ASP A 146 17.56 -13.70 -10.55
CA ASP A 146 18.78 -12.91 -10.75
C ASP A 146 18.55 -11.57 -11.44
N SER A 147 17.29 -11.14 -11.59
CA SER A 147 17.02 -9.85 -12.20
C SER A 147 17.68 -8.75 -11.36
N PRO A 148 18.32 -7.72 -11.95
CA PRO A 148 18.65 -6.49 -11.22
C PRO A 148 17.41 -5.57 -11.12
N VAL A 149 16.44 -5.73 -12.02
CA VAL A 149 15.21 -4.95 -12.04
C VAL A 149 14.31 -5.39 -10.89
N ARG A 150 13.78 -4.40 -10.18
CA ARG A 150 12.84 -4.55 -9.07
C ARG A 150 11.60 -3.70 -9.33
N MET A 151 10.49 -4.15 -8.80
CA MET A 151 9.28 -3.34 -8.60
C MET A 151 8.82 -3.54 -7.16
N LEU A 152 7.94 -2.68 -6.67
CA LEU A 152 7.39 -2.81 -5.32
C LEU A 152 5.95 -3.26 -5.42
N ALA A 153 5.59 -4.34 -4.74
CA ALA A 153 4.20 -4.72 -4.53
C ALA A 153 3.70 -4.12 -3.23
N TYR A 154 2.68 -3.29 -3.35
CA TYR A 154 1.92 -2.75 -2.23
C TYR A 154 0.63 -3.56 -2.08
N PHE A 155 0.41 -4.11 -0.89
CA PHE A 155 -0.85 -4.70 -0.48
C PHE A 155 -1.38 -3.89 0.70
N GLY A 156 -2.47 -3.17 0.51
CA GLY A 156 -3.16 -2.45 1.57
C GLY A 156 -4.48 -3.09 1.94
N VAL A 157 -4.80 -3.12 3.22
CA VAL A 157 -6.08 -3.54 3.76
C VAL A 157 -6.69 -2.40 4.56
N ILE A 158 -7.81 -1.86 4.08
CA ILE A 158 -8.59 -0.84 4.80
C ILE A 158 -9.33 -1.53 5.93
N GLN A 159 -9.02 -1.12 7.17
CA GLN A 159 -9.65 -1.62 8.39
C GLN A 159 -10.87 -0.77 8.79
N ALA A 160 -10.82 0.54 8.53
CA ALA A 160 -11.94 1.44 8.73
C ALA A 160 -11.88 2.63 7.77
N LEU A 161 -13.04 3.12 7.36
CA LEU A 161 -13.21 4.33 6.56
C LEU A 161 -14.44 5.09 7.05
N GLU A 162 -14.22 6.20 7.74
CA GLU A 162 -15.28 6.98 8.39
C GLU A 162 -15.25 8.42 7.88
N PRO A 163 -16.38 9.02 7.49
CA PRO A 163 -16.40 10.43 7.15
C PRO A 163 -16.14 11.30 8.40
N GLN A 164 -15.32 12.34 8.25
CA GLN A 164 -15.18 13.37 9.28
C GLN A 164 -16.39 14.32 9.23
N GLY A 165 -17.07 14.49 10.37
CA GLY A 165 -18.21 15.40 10.54
C GLY A 165 -19.57 14.81 10.12
N PRO A 166 -20.69 15.47 10.49
CA PRO A 166 -22.04 15.04 10.11
C PRO A 166 -22.21 15.03 8.58
N ALA A 167 -23.09 14.17 8.06
CA ALA A 167 -23.45 14.19 6.64
C ALA A 167 -23.98 15.59 6.28
N PRO A 168 -23.62 16.14 5.11
CA PRO A 168 -24.30 17.34 4.62
C PRO A 168 -25.80 17.01 4.51
N GLU A 169 -26.64 17.86 5.11
CA GLU A 169 -28.11 17.80 4.99
C GLU A 169 -28.57 18.01 3.54
#